data_AF-A0AAP9XWM3-F1
#
_entry.id   AF-A0AAP9XWM3-F1
#
_cell.length_a   1.000
_cell.length_b   1.000
_cell.length_c   1.000
_cell.angle_alpha   90.00
_cell.angle_beta   90.00
_cell.angle_gamma   90.00
#
_symmetry.space_group_name_H-M   'P 1'
#
loop_
_entity.id
_entity.type
_entity.pdbx_description
1 polymer ?
#
loop_
_entity_poly.entity_id
_entity_poly.type
_entity_poly.pdbx_seq_one_letter_code
_entity_poly.pdbx_strand_id
1 'polypeptide(L)'
;MRRLFTTVVSRDQRSDWRALTGKAGQAITLSTQTKESIMPDEIMSYPKNVFTNDGQSDVGGFAKKLALVAQAIRAAGTITVYYGFHGDHDGNFSHPFTREELDQSLHIASAFPNAIMVQVSGPTDRKIEYAKHNEVGQALFTWCDSDTYIKDNKLLPDIIS
;
A
#
# COMPACT_ATOMS: atom_id res chain seq x y z
N MET A 1 37.11 -30.57 25.81
CA MET A 1 37.66 -31.89 25.38
C MET A 1 36.47 -32.78 25.06
N ARG A 2 36.04 -32.95 23.80
CA ARG A 2 36.50 -33.86 22.72
C ARG A 2 36.39 -35.37 23.03
N ARG A 3 35.82 -36.09 22.04
CA ARG A 3 35.67 -37.56 21.79
C ARG A 3 34.33 -38.12 22.31
N LEU A 4 33.29 -38.46 21.52
CA LEU A 4 33.11 -39.12 20.20
C LEU A 4 33.58 -40.59 20.15
N PHE A 5 32.78 -41.40 19.42
CA PHE A 5 33.00 -42.76 18.83
C PHE A 5 32.39 -43.95 19.62
N THR A 6 31.70 -44.97 19.05
CA THR A 6 31.43 -45.50 17.67
C THR A 6 30.36 -46.63 17.79
N THR A 7 29.24 -46.68 17.04
CA THR A 7 28.94 -47.35 15.74
C THR A 7 29.03 -48.89 15.69
N VAL A 8 27.99 -49.57 15.16
CA VAL A 8 27.93 -50.68 14.14
C VAL A 8 26.43 -50.90 13.79
N VAL A 9 25.84 -50.51 12.64
CA VAL A 9 25.72 -51.06 11.25
C VAL A 9 25.22 -52.51 11.09
N SER A 10 24.07 -52.71 10.42
CA SER A 10 23.82 -53.77 9.39
C SER A 10 22.37 -53.66 8.84
N ARG A 11 22.18 -53.21 7.59
CA ARG A 11 21.74 -53.95 6.36
C ARG A 11 20.41 -54.70 6.49
N ASP A 12 19.33 -54.39 5.77
CA ASP A 12 19.05 -54.40 4.31
C ASP A 12 17.99 -55.49 4.08
N GLN A 13 16.94 -55.22 3.29
CA GLN A 13 16.20 -56.13 2.38
C GLN A 13 14.89 -55.46 1.91
N ARG A 14 14.86 -55.18 0.60
CA ARG A 14 13.68 -54.96 -0.28
C ARG A 14 12.90 -56.30 -0.35
N SER A 15 11.62 -56.44 -0.67
CA SER A 15 10.71 -55.83 -1.64
C SER A 15 9.31 -56.37 -1.31
N ASP A 16 8.21 -55.69 -1.64
CA ASP A 16 7.22 -56.29 -2.55
C ASP A 16 6.05 -55.36 -2.91
N TRP A 17 5.70 -55.49 -4.18
CA TRP A 17 4.81 -54.67 -4.98
C TRP A 17 3.35 -55.13 -4.87
N ARG A 18 2.45 -54.14 -5.03
CA ARG A 18 1.05 -54.24 -5.52
C ARG A 18 -0.02 -54.81 -4.55
N ALA A 19 -0.81 -53.87 -4.03
CA ALA A 19 -2.26 -53.96 -4.14
C ALA A 19 -2.79 -52.61 -4.68
N LEU A 20 -3.23 -52.63 -5.95
CA LEU A 20 -4.02 -51.56 -6.55
C LEU A 20 -5.50 -51.80 -6.20
N THR A 21 -6.21 -50.69 -5.95
CA THR A 21 -7.55 -50.32 -6.45
C THR A 21 -8.45 -49.80 -5.33
N GLY A 22 -8.81 -48.51 -5.41
CA GLY A 22 -9.72 -47.90 -4.45
C GLY A 22 -9.83 -46.38 -4.50
N LYS A 23 -10.17 -45.85 -5.69
CA LYS A 23 -10.90 -44.60 -5.96
C LYS A 23 -10.48 -43.28 -5.27
N ALA A 24 -10.07 -42.38 -6.16
CA ALA A 24 -10.56 -41.00 -6.30
C ALA A 24 -10.16 -39.96 -5.25
N GLY A 25 -9.07 -39.25 -5.57
CA GLY A 25 -9.19 -37.82 -5.90
C GLY A 25 -9.51 -36.88 -4.75
N GLN A 26 -8.56 -36.69 -3.84
CA GLN A 26 -8.33 -35.36 -3.28
C GLN A 26 -7.14 -34.76 -3.99
N ALA A 27 -7.44 -33.92 -4.99
CA ALA A 27 -6.47 -32.96 -5.48
C ALA A 27 -6.08 -32.09 -4.28
N ILE A 28 -4.87 -32.31 -3.78
CA ILE A 28 -4.20 -31.34 -2.93
C ILE A 28 -3.89 -30.19 -3.89
N THR A 29 -4.79 -29.21 -3.94
CA THR A 29 -4.48 -27.93 -4.56
C THR A 29 -3.39 -27.32 -3.70
N LEU A 30 -2.14 -27.60 -4.07
CA LEU A 30 -1.04 -26.67 -3.87
C LEU A 30 -1.52 -25.39 -4.55
N SER A 31 -2.09 -24.46 -3.78
CA SER A 31 -2.36 -23.11 -4.27
C SER A 31 -0.99 -22.54 -4.60
N THR A 32 -0.64 -22.64 -5.87
CA THR A 32 0.40 -21.84 -6.49
C THR A 32 0.15 -20.41 -6.05
N GLN A 33 1.09 -19.91 -5.27
CA GLN A 33 1.27 -18.50 -5.01
C GLN A 33 1.30 -17.79 -6.37
N THR A 34 0.15 -17.27 -6.80
CA THR A 34 0.11 -16.29 -7.87
C THR A 34 0.63 -15.01 -7.27
N LYS A 35 1.70 -14.55 -7.90
CA LYS A 35 2.47 -13.36 -7.65
C LYS A 35 1.60 -12.13 -7.92
N GLU A 36 0.63 -11.85 -7.05
CA GLU A 36 0.07 -10.51 -6.88
C GLU A 36 0.81 -9.88 -5.71
N SER A 37 1.38 -8.71 -5.97
CA SER A 37 2.16 -7.95 -5.02
C SER A 37 1.30 -7.65 -3.79
N ILE A 38 1.51 -8.38 -2.69
CA ILE A 38 0.96 -8.06 -1.37
C ILE A 38 1.79 -6.86 -0.85
N MET A 39 1.66 -5.70 -1.49
CA MET A 39 1.96 -4.43 -0.82
C MET A 39 0.66 -4.01 -0.14
N PRO A 40 0.67 -3.73 1.17
CA PRO A 40 -0.56 -3.57 1.92
C PRO A 40 -1.31 -2.30 1.51
N ASP A 41 -2.62 -2.33 1.67
CA ASP A 41 -3.50 -1.17 1.73
C ASP A 41 -2.99 -0.15 2.78
N GLU A 42 -2.05 0.72 2.39
CA GLU A 42 -1.33 1.60 3.32
C GLU A 42 -1.03 2.99 2.75
N ILE A 43 -0.50 3.86 3.60
CA ILE A 43 0.06 5.14 3.17
C ILE A 43 1.57 4.98 3.07
N MET A 44 2.09 5.10 1.85
CA MET A 44 3.52 5.06 1.59
C MET A 44 4.16 6.36 2.04
N SER A 45 5.39 6.28 2.55
CA SER A 45 6.17 7.44 3.02
C SER A 45 7.49 7.53 2.25
N TYR A 46 7.79 8.72 1.74
CA TYR A 46 8.94 9.01 0.91
C TYR A 46 9.79 10.14 1.50
N PRO A 47 11.02 10.35 0.98
CA PRO A 47 11.84 11.50 1.36
C PRO A 47 11.10 12.84 1.28
N LYS A 48 11.57 13.81 2.06
CA LYS A 48 10.98 15.15 2.18
C LYS A 48 9.52 15.14 2.70
N ASN A 49 9.10 14.07 3.39
CA ASN A 49 7.76 13.92 3.96
C ASN A 49 6.66 13.98 2.88
N VAL A 50 6.87 13.26 1.79
CA VAL A 50 5.82 13.00 0.81
C VAL A 50 5.14 11.68 1.15
N PHE A 51 3.81 11.69 1.12
CA PHE A 51 2.98 10.55 1.43
C PHE A 51 1.98 10.30 0.30
N THR A 52 1.79 9.05 -0.07
CA THR A 52 0.82 8.61 -1.09
C THR A 52 -0.06 7.51 -0.51
N ASN A 53 -1.28 7.39 -1.02
CA ASN A 53 -2.17 6.28 -0.71
C ASN A 53 -1.97 5.15 -1.72
N ASP A 54 -1.68 3.94 -1.23
CA ASP A 54 -1.67 2.70 -2.00
C ASP A 54 -2.96 1.90 -1.71
N GLY A 55 -3.58 1.40 -2.77
CA GLY A 55 -4.83 0.65 -2.71
C GLY A 55 -6.10 1.50 -2.59
N GLN A 56 -7.21 0.77 -2.43
CA GLN A 56 -8.57 1.30 -2.50
C GLN A 56 -9.21 1.41 -1.13
N SER A 57 -9.92 2.50 -0.86
CA SER A 57 -10.70 2.65 0.37
C SER A 57 -11.72 3.77 0.25
N ASP A 58 -12.82 3.66 0.98
CA ASP A 58 -13.65 4.83 1.29
C ASP A 58 -12.92 5.79 2.26
N VAL A 59 -13.51 6.97 2.52
CA VAL A 59 -12.93 7.99 3.43
C VAL A 59 -12.71 7.43 4.84
N GLY A 60 -13.57 6.54 5.33
CA GLY A 60 -13.44 5.92 6.65
C GLY A 60 -12.31 4.88 6.70
N GLY A 61 -12.10 4.12 5.62
CA GLY A 61 -10.99 3.21 5.43
C GLY A 61 -9.67 3.97 5.35
N PHE A 62 -9.63 5.08 4.59
CA PHE A 62 -8.46 5.94 4.53
C PHE A 62 -8.08 6.50 5.91
N ALA A 63 -9.05 6.88 6.75
CA ALA A 63 -8.78 7.34 8.11
C ALA A 63 -8.03 6.30 8.97
N LYS A 64 -8.29 5.00 8.74
CA LYS A 64 -7.57 3.91 9.42
C LYS A 64 -6.13 3.82 8.93
N LYS A 65 -5.88 3.96 7.62
CA LYS A 65 -4.53 4.03 7.04
C LYS A 65 -3.77 5.23 7.62
N LEU A 66 -4.42 6.39 7.68
CA LEU A 66 -3.88 7.62 8.22
C LEU A 66 -3.44 7.50 9.68
N ALA A 67 -4.19 6.74 10.50
CA ALA A 67 -3.85 6.53 11.91
C ALA A 67 -2.47 5.84 12.08
N LEU A 68 -2.06 4.97 11.15
CA LEU A 68 -0.80 4.25 11.20
C LEU A 68 0.41 5.16 10.97
N VAL A 69 0.25 6.19 10.13
CA VAL A 69 1.31 7.17 9.78
C VAL A 69 1.14 8.53 10.48
N ALA A 70 0.15 8.65 11.37
CA ALA A 70 -0.24 9.93 11.96
C ALA A 70 0.91 10.63 12.72
N GLN A 71 1.81 9.86 13.35
CA GLN A 71 2.97 10.43 14.03
C GLN A 71 3.98 11.02 13.03
N ALA A 72 4.25 10.33 11.92
CA ALA A 72 5.16 10.81 10.88
C ALA A 72 4.62 12.11 10.24
N ILE A 73 3.31 12.14 9.94
CA ILE A 73 2.65 13.34 9.40
C ILE A 73 2.74 14.51 10.38
N ARG A 74 2.52 14.28 11.69
CA ARG A 74 2.67 15.34 12.69
C ARG A 74 4.11 15.83 12.83
N ALA A 75 5.08 14.93 12.72
CA ALA A 75 6.50 15.27 12.79
C ALA A 75 7.00 16.03 11.55
N ALA A 76 6.34 15.85 10.40
CA ALA A 76 6.66 16.54 9.16
C ALA A 76 6.48 18.07 9.25
N GLY A 77 5.63 18.54 10.17
CA GLY A 77 5.30 19.96 10.33
C GLY A 77 4.08 20.35 9.51
N THR A 78 4.18 21.42 8.72
CA THR A 78 3.12 21.85 7.81
C THR A 78 3.12 20.99 6.55
N ILE A 79 2.00 20.32 6.27
CA ILE A 79 1.83 19.43 5.12
C ILE A 79 0.65 19.88 4.26
N THR A 80 0.81 19.87 2.93
CA THR A 80 -0.30 20.08 2.00
C THR A 80 -1.02 18.76 1.76
N VAL A 81 -2.34 18.72 1.95
CA VAL A 81 -3.16 17.52 1.76
C VAL A 81 -4.08 17.73 0.57
N TYR A 82 -3.93 16.92 -0.47
CA TYR A 82 -4.76 16.95 -1.66
C TYR A 82 -5.90 15.94 -1.56
N TYR A 83 -7.14 16.41 -1.61
CA TYR A 83 -8.36 15.61 -1.43
C TYR A 83 -9.50 16.05 -2.37
N GLY A 84 -10.54 15.23 -2.51
CA GLY A 84 -11.79 15.63 -3.17
C GLY A 84 -12.31 14.72 -4.28
N PHE A 85 -11.65 13.57 -4.53
CA PHE A 85 -12.09 12.60 -5.52
C PHE A 85 -11.58 11.19 -5.19
N HIS A 86 -12.26 10.19 -5.74
CA HIS A 86 -11.84 8.79 -5.72
C HIS A 86 -10.99 8.45 -6.94
N GLY A 87 -9.94 7.67 -6.73
CA GLY A 87 -9.11 7.11 -7.78
C GLY A 87 -9.61 5.74 -8.26
N ASP A 88 -9.35 5.36 -9.50
CA ASP A 88 -9.46 3.95 -9.94
C ASP A 88 -8.20 3.16 -9.55
N HIS A 89 -8.09 1.90 -10.00
CA HIS A 89 -6.97 1.01 -9.68
C HIS A 89 -5.62 1.44 -10.28
N ASP A 90 -5.63 2.41 -11.21
CA ASP A 90 -4.44 3.02 -11.79
C ASP A 90 -4.18 4.41 -11.17
N GLY A 91 -4.96 4.79 -10.15
CA GLY A 91 -4.94 6.10 -9.50
C GLY A 91 -5.41 7.24 -10.40
N ASN A 92 -6.07 6.94 -11.53
CA ASN A 92 -6.72 7.96 -12.35
C ASN A 92 -8.03 8.42 -11.70
N PHE A 93 -8.56 9.55 -12.16
CA PHE A 93 -9.85 10.04 -11.68
C PHE A 93 -10.98 9.03 -11.96
N SER A 94 -11.74 8.67 -10.93
CA SER A 94 -12.97 7.88 -11.04
C SER A 94 -14.21 8.76 -10.92
N HIS A 95 -14.41 9.40 -9.76
CA HIS A 95 -15.56 10.28 -9.49
C HIS A 95 -15.25 11.25 -8.34
N PRO A 96 -15.95 12.40 -8.25
CA PRO A 96 -15.71 13.36 -7.17
C PRO A 96 -16.26 12.84 -5.84
N PHE A 97 -15.73 13.35 -4.73
CA PHE A 97 -16.32 13.13 -3.42
C PHE A 97 -17.73 13.73 -3.34
N THR A 98 -18.61 13.05 -2.61
CA THR A 98 -19.90 13.62 -2.21
C THR A 98 -19.71 14.73 -1.18
N ARG A 99 -20.80 15.44 -0.85
CA ARG A 99 -20.75 16.46 0.20
C ARG A 99 -20.35 15.86 1.55
N GLU A 100 -20.90 14.70 1.87
CA GLU A 100 -20.64 13.97 3.11
C GLU A 100 -19.18 13.55 3.21
N GLU A 101 -18.59 13.09 2.11
CA GLU A 101 -17.17 12.69 2.06
C GLU A 101 -16.22 13.89 2.22
N LEU A 102 -16.56 15.05 1.65
CA LEU A 102 -15.82 16.29 1.85
C LEU A 102 -15.88 16.73 3.31
N ASP A 103 -17.07 16.75 3.91
CA ASP A 103 -17.26 17.15 5.31
C ASP A 103 -16.54 16.16 6.27
N GLN A 104 -16.58 14.86 5.98
CA GLN A 104 -15.85 13.83 6.72
C GLN A 104 -14.33 14.01 6.61
N SER A 105 -13.82 14.31 5.41
CA SER A 105 -12.39 14.56 5.18
C SER A 105 -11.90 15.74 6.01
N LEU A 106 -12.67 16.83 6.06
CA LEU A 106 -12.36 18.00 6.87
C LEU A 106 -12.43 17.70 8.37
N HIS A 107 -13.39 16.87 8.81
CA HIS A 107 -13.46 16.41 10.19
C HIS A 107 -12.21 15.61 10.59
N ILE A 108 -11.76 14.68 9.75
CA ILE A 108 -10.52 13.92 9.98
C ILE A 108 -9.31 14.86 10.06
N ALA A 109 -9.23 15.85 9.17
CA ALA A 109 -8.13 16.82 9.11
C ALA A 109 -8.00 17.66 10.40
N SER A 110 -9.08 17.82 11.18
CA SER A 110 -9.02 18.54 12.47
C SER A 110 -8.03 17.93 13.49
N ALA A 111 -7.68 16.64 13.34
CA ALA A 111 -6.66 15.97 14.14
C ALA A 111 -5.21 16.30 13.73
N PHE A 112 -5.05 17.09 12.67
CA PHE A 112 -3.77 17.50 12.06
C PHE A 112 -3.79 19.02 11.82
N PRO A 113 -3.62 19.84 12.88
CA PRO A 113 -3.80 21.30 12.79
C PRO A 113 -2.82 22.02 11.85
N ASN A 114 -1.71 21.37 11.46
CA ASN A 114 -0.75 21.89 10.50
C ASN A 114 -1.02 21.43 9.06
N ALA A 115 -2.10 20.68 8.82
CA ALA A 115 -2.50 20.27 7.48
C ALA A 115 -3.16 21.45 6.74
N ILE A 116 -2.64 21.74 5.55
CA ILE A 116 -3.24 22.67 4.60
C ILE A 116 -4.06 21.83 3.61
N MET A 117 -5.37 21.83 3.80
CA MET A 117 -6.30 21.07 2.96
C MET A 117 -6.53 21.79 1.62
N VAL A 118 -6.23 21.11 0.51
CA VAL A 118 -6.43 21.61 -0.85
C VAL A 118 -7.38 20.69 -1.60
N GLN A 119 -8.60 21.18 -1.84
CA GLN A 119 -9.58 20.42 -2.60
C GLN A 119 -9.26 20.50 -4.11
N VAL A 120 -9.17 19.33 -4.74
CA VAL A 120 -8.81 19.13 -6.15
C VAL A 120 -9.86 18.30 -6.87
N SER A 121 -10.00 18.51 -8.19
CA SER A 121 -11.00 17.79 -9.01
C SER A 121 -10.47 16.52 -9.68
N GLY A 122 -9.21 16.17 -9.44
CA GLY A 122 -8.54 15.04 -10.10
C GLY A 122 -7.02 15.19 -10.03
N PRO A 123 -6.27 14.18 -10.48
CA PRO A 123 -4.82 14.13 -10.31
C PRO A 123 -4.06 15.08 -11.25
N THR A 124 -4.74 15.67 -12.24
CA THR A 124 -4.20 16.69 -13.16
C THR A 124 -4.63 18.12 -12.79
N ASP A 125 -5.33 18.32 -11.66
CA ASP A 125 -5.73 19.66 -11.21
C ASP A 125 -4.49 20.55 -11.00
N ARG A 126 -4.50 21.74 -11.60
CA ARG A 126 -3.41 22.73 -11.53
C ARG A 126 -3.06 23.20 -10.11
N LYS A 127 -3.95 22.98 -9.13
CA LYS A 127 -3.66 23.23 -7.71
C LYS A 127 -2.63 22.25 -7.15
N ILE A 128 -2.45 21.10 -7.80
CA ILE A 128 -1.42 20.14 -7.45
C ILE A 128 -0.11 20.60 -8.08
N GLU A 129 0.73 21.24 -7.26
CA GLU A 129 2.02 21.77 -7.69
C GLU A 129 3.09 20.67 -7.58
N TYR A 130 3.00 19.58 -8.38
CA TYR A 130 3.95 18.45 -8.30
C TYR A 130 5.42 18.90 -8.36
N ALA A 131 5.74 19.84 -9.25
CA ALA A 131 7.10 20.40 -9.38
C ALA A 131 7.61 21.06 -8.09
N LYS A 132 6.72 21.74 -7.35
CA LYS A 132 7.08 22.33 -6.05
C LYS A 132 7.35 21.24 -5.02
N HIS A 133 6.52 20.20 -4.99
CA HIS A 133 6.72 19.06 -4.08
C HIS A 133 7.98 18.25 -4.40
N ASN A 134 8.49 18.29 -5.64
CA ASN A 134 9.82 17.76 -5.96
C ASN A 134 10.95 18.49 -5.23
N GLU A 135 10.80 19.79 -5.01
CA GLU A 135 11.83 20.59 -4.35
C GLU A 135 11.70 20.51 -2.82
N VAL A 136 10.49 20.71 -2.30
CA VAL A 136 10.27 20.93 -0.86
C VAL A 136 9.56 19.79 -0.12
N GLY A 137 8.96 18.84 -0.85
CA GLY A 137 8.14 17.76 -0.29
C GLY A 137 6.91 18.27 0.46
N GLN A 138 6.61 17.67 1.62
CA GLN A 138 5.51 18.07 2.52
C GLN A 138 4.14 17.97 1.86
N ALA A 139 3.82 16.81 1.28
CA ALA A 139 2.56 16.54 0.61
C ALA A 139 1.95 15.21 1.03
N LEU A 140 0.62 15.16 1.12
CA LEU A 140 -0.16 13.94 1.19
C LEU A 140 -1.15 13.89 0.03
N PHE A 141 -1.03 12.87 -0.80
CA PHE A 141 -1.95 12.57 -1.90
C PHE A 141 -2.92 11.48 -1.43
N THR A 142 -4.21 11.84 -1.32
CA THR A 142 -5.19 10.99 -0.58
C THR A 142 -6.03 10.06 -1.44
N TRP A 143 -6.10 10.27 -2.76
CA TRP A 143 -6.97 9.45 -3.62
C TRP A 143 -6.43 8.02 -3.74
N CYS A 144 -7.33 7.06 -3.97
CA CYS A 144 -6.95 5.66 -4.14
C CYS A 144 -5.89 5.49 -5.23
N ASP A 145 -4.91 4.61 -4.98
CA ASP A 145 -3.81 4.31 -5.89
C ASP A 145 -3.01 5.53 -6.40
N SER A 146 -3.02 6.63 -5.62
CA SER A 146 -2.18 7.80 -5.90
C SER A 146 -0.69 7.48 -5.99
N ASP A 147 -0.23 6.45 -5.29
CA ASP A 147 1.13 5.95 -5.37
C ASP A 147 1.48 5.45 -6.78
N THR A 148 0.65 4.56 -7.31
CA THR A 148 0.73 4.04 -8.68
C THR A 148 0.72 5.18 -9.68
N TYR A 149 -0.26 6.09 -9.59
CA TYR A 149 -0.39 7.21 -10.52
C TYR A 149 0.88 8.08 -10.55
N ILE A 150 1.43 8.42 -9.38
CA ILE A 150 2.62 9.27 -9.27
C ILE A 150 3.86 8.60 -9.88
N LYS A 151 4.04 7.31 -9.63
CA LYS A 151 5.16 6.51 -10.17
C LYS A 151 5.08 6.38 -11.69
N ASP A 152 3.92 5.98 -12.21
CA ASP A 152 3.73 5.72 -13.64
C ASP A 152 3.85 7.00 -14.47
N ASN A 153 3.36 8.12 -13.95
CA ASN A 153 3.45 9.43 -14.61
C ASN A 153 4.75 10.18 -14.32
N LYS A 154 5.66 9.58 -13.52
CA LYS A 154 6.98 10.14 -13.17
C LYS A 154 6.90 11.56 -12.59
N LEU A 155 5.87 11.81 -11.78
CA LEU A 155 5.56 13.15 -11.30
C LEU A 155 6.52 13.59 -10.19
N LEU A 156 6.99 12.62 -9.39
CA LEU A 156 7.88 12.84 -8.27
C LEU A 156 9.14 11.96 -8.36
N PRO A 157 10.28 12.45 -8.90
CA PRO A 157 11.46 11.63 -9.17
C PRO A 157 12.03 10.91 -7.94
N ASP A 158 11.90 11.49 -6.74
CA ASP A 158 12.36 10.88 -5.48
C ASP A 158 11.47 9.71 -5.01
N ILE A 159 10.35 9.45 -5.68
CA ILE A 159 9.39 8.36 -5.43
C ILE A 159 9.57 7.22 -6.44
N ILE A 160 10.33 7.45 -7.51
CA ILE A 160 10.57 6.49 -8.59
C ILE A 160 11.81 5.66 -8.21
N SER A 161 11.62 4.56 -7.49
CA SER A 161 12.64 3.52 -7.26
C SER A 161 12.25 2.21 -7.93
#